data_AF-A0A8R1WYX1-F1
#
_entry.id   AF-A0A8R1WYX1-F1
#
_cell.length_a   1.000
_cell.length_b   1.000
_cell.length_c   1.000
_cell.angle_alpha   90.00
_cell.angle_beta   90.00
_cell.angle_gamma   90.00
#
_symmetry.space_group_name_H-M   'P 1'
#
loop_
_entity.id
_entity.type
_entity.pdbx_description
1 polymer ?
#
loop_
_entity_poly.entity_id
_entity_poly.type
_entity_poly.pdbx_seq_one_letter_code
_entity_poly.pdbx_strand_id
1 'polypeptide(L)'
;MSLDVQNYQQMKWISNPFQEHDMKSGLSIRAKEELIELFEDSGYKMNFNRKKLISFWLSVQENYPTVSNEAVKMLLPFISSYNCEVGFSAMVAIKTKLRSK
;
A
#
# COMPACT_ATOMS: atom_id res chain seq x y z
N MET A 1 12.94 -10.46 -16.51
CA MET A 1 13.43 -9.77 -15.31
C MET A 1 13.59 -8.29 -15.65
N SER A 2 12.46 -7.62 -15.91
CA SER A 2 12.43 -6.26 -16.48
C SER A 2 11.34 -5.39 -15.81
N LEU A 3 10.94 -5.74 -14.59
CA LEU A 3 9.86 -5.06 -13.87
C LEU A 3 10.33 -3.84 -13.06
N ASP A 4 11.64 -3.56 -12.95
CA ASP A 4 12.12 -2.93 -11.70
C ASP A 4 12.66 -1.49 -11.78
N VAL A 5 12.73 -0.82 -12.93
CA VAL A 5 13.20 0.59 -12.96
C VAL A 5 12.05 1.60 -13.05
N GLN A 6 11.05 1.32 -13.88
CA GLN A 6 9.86 2.19 -14.03
C GLN A 6 8.92 2.12 -12.81
N ASN A 7 8.87 0.97 -12.13
CA ASN A 7 8.04 0.79 -10.95
C ASN A 7 8.67 1.47 -9.71
N TYR A 8 9.99 1.41 -9.56
CA TYR A 8 10.71 2.03 -8.45
C TYR A 8 10.59 3.56 -8.42
N GLN A 9 10.67 4.22 -9.59
CA GLN A 9 10.51 5.68 -9.65
C GLN A 9 9.09 6.13 -9.27
N GLN A 10 8.07 5.32 -9.56
CA GLN A 10 6.67 5.62 -9.23
C GLN A 10 6.30 5.36 -7.76
N MET A 11 7.20 4.78 -6.97
CA MET A 11 6.98 4.43 -5.55
C MET A 11 7.75 5.34 -4.59
N LYS A 12 8.46 6.37 -5.08
CA LYS A 12 9.23 7.27 -4.24
C LYS A 12 8.37 7.98 -3.19
N TRP A 13 7.19 8.46 -3.60
CA TRP A 13 6.23 9.10 -2.70
C TRP A 13 5.71 8.14 -1.62
N ILE A 14 5.65 6.83 -1.88
CA ILE A 14 5.25 5.82 -0.89
C ILE A 14 6.30 5.70 0.20
N SER A 15 7.58 5.77 -0.17
CA SER A 15 8.71 5.65 0.77
C SER A 15 8.86 6.91 1.62
N ASN A 16 8.64 8.09 1.04
CA ASN A 16 8.63 9.34 1.77
C ASN A 16 7.75 10.39 1.06
N PRO A 17 6.55 10.67 1.57
CA PRO A 17 5.65 11.65 0.95
C PRO A 17 6.06 13.10 1.21
N PHE A 18 7.11 13.36 1.99
CA PHE A 18 7.55 14.70 2.38
C PHE A 18 8.87 15.15 1.71
N GLN A 19 9.43 14.35 0.80
CA GLN A 19 10.70 14.66 0.13
C GLN A 19 10.51 15.33 -1.22
N GLU A 20 9.63 14.81 -2.08
CA GLU A 20 9.37 15.36 -3.41
C GLU A 20 7.91 15.19 -3.78
N HIS A 21 7.35 16.16 -4.50
CA HIS A 21 6.07 16.00 -5.18
C HIS A 21 6.28 15.08 -6.39
N ASP A 22 5.92 13.81 -6.25
CA ASP A 22 6.04 12.86 -7.36
C ASP A 22 4.89 13.07 -8.37
N MET A 23 4.98 14.14 -9.16
CA MET A 23 4.01 14.46 -10.20
C MET A 23 4.03 13.45 -11.36
N LYS A 24 5.11 12.66 -11.48
CA LYS A 24 5.29 11.63 -12.50
C LYS A 24 4.64 10.30 -12.14
N SER A 25 4.12 10.17 -10.92
CA SER A 25 3.36 9.01 -10.49
C SER A 25 2.10 8.80 -11.35
N GLY A 26 1.73 7.54 -11.58
CA GLY A 26 0.47 7.14 -12.23
C GLY A 26 -0.78 7.34 -11.34
N LEU A 27 -0.68 8.17 -10.31
CA LEU A 27 -1.78 8.49 -9.40
C LEU A 27 -2.92 9.23 -10.11
N SER A 28 -4.15 9.00 -9.63
CA SER A 28 -5.30 9.82 -10.03
C SER A 28 -5.10 11.28 -9.63
N ILE A 29 -5.82 12.20 -10.28
CA ILE A 29 -5.76 13.64 -9.96
C ILE A 29 -6.05 13.88 -8.48
N ARG A 30 -7.11 13.26 -7.96
CA ARG A 30 -7.48 13.35 -6.54
C ARG A 30 -6.39 12.84 -5.60
N ALA A 31 -5.72 11.74 -5.94
CA ALA A 31 -4.62 11.23 -5.14
C ALA A 31 -3.38 12.15 -5.17
N LYS A 32 -3.15 12.86 -6.27
CA LYS A 32 -2.08 13.87 -6.37
C LYS A 32 -2.41 15.11 -5.53
N GLU A 33 -3.66 15.56 -5.53
CA GLU A 33 -4.14 16.66 -4.67
C GLU A 33 -3.96 16.31 -3.19
N GLU A 34 -4.46 15.14 -2.76
CA GLU A 34 -4.28 14.67 -1.39
C GLU A 34 -2.80 14.50 -1.01
N LEU A 35 -1.94 14.07 -1.93
CA LEU A 35 -0.49 13.97 -1.69
C LEU A 35 0.16 15.33 -1.50
N ILE A 36 -0.29 16.37 -2.23
CA ILE A 36 0.20 17.75 -2.07
C ILE A 36 -0.22 18.30 -0.70
N GLU A 37 -1.48 18.13 -0.33
CA GLU A 37 -1.97 18.55 0.99
C GLU A 37 -1.25 17.83 2.13
N LEU A 38 -1.04 16.52 2.00
CA LEU A 38 -0.28 15.72 2.96
C LEU A 38 1.18 16.20 3.08
N PHE A 39 1.81 16.58 1.97
CA PHE A 39 3.19 17.10 1.98
C PHE A 39 3.32 18.37 2.83
N GLU A 40 2.29 19.21 2.85
CA GLU A 40 2.23 20.46 3.63
C GLU A 40 1.83 20.23 5.11
N ASP A 41 1.30 19.06 5.47
CA ASP A 41 0.88 18.75 6.83
C ASP A 41 2.08 18.46 7.76
N SER A 42 2.41 19.48 8.57
CA SER A 42 3.48 19.41 9.56
C SER A 42 3.26 18.36 10.66
N GLY A 43 2.01 18.04 11.00
CA GLY A 43 1.66 17.04 12.01
C GLY A 43 1.96 15.62 11.55
N TYR A 44 1.59 15.29 10.31
CA TYR A 44 1.97 14.01 9.70
C TYR A 44 3.48 13.93 9.47
N LYS A 45 4.13 15.02 9.05
CA LYS A 45 5.58 15.09 8.87
C LYS A 45 6.35 14.80 10.15
N MET A 46 5.92 15.38 11.28
CA MET A 46 6.54 15.16 12.60
C MET A 46 6.38 13.70 13.07
N ASN A 47 5.26 13.07 12.73
CA ASN A 47 4.96 11.71 13.15
C ASN A 47 5.49 10.63 12.20
N PHE A 48 5.90 11.00 10.98
CA PHE A 48 6.37 10.06 9.96
C PHE A 48 7.51 9.16 10.47
N ASN A 49 8.59 9.75 11.00
CA ASN A 49 9.75 9.01 11.50
C ASN A 49 9.47 8.20 12.78
N ARG A 50 8.29 8.35 13.39
CA ARG A 50 7.90 7.64 14.62
C ARG A 50 7.09 6.37 14.32
N LYS A 51 6.67 6.17 13.07
CA LYS A 51 5.81 5.06 12.66
C LYS A 51 6.51 4.20 11.62
N LYS A 52 6.14 2.91 11.57
CA LYS A 52 6.45 2.06 10.41
C LYS A 52 5.71 2.59 9.19
N LEU A 53 6.26 2.40 8.00
CA LEU A 53 5.71 2.94 6.75
C LEU A 53 4.23 2.58 6.54
N ILE A 54 3.88 1.30 6.66
CA ILE A 54 2.49 0.85 6.54
C ILE A 54 1.58 1.46 7.62
N SER A 55 2.05 1.58 8.87
CA SER A 55 1.29 2.17 9.96
C SER A 55 1.10 3.68 9.78
N PHE A 56 2.06 4.37 9.17
CA PHE A 56 1.91 5.76 8.77
C PHE A 56 0.79 5.91 7.74
N TRP A 57 0.85 5.16 6.63
CA TRP A 57 -0.16 5.22 5.57
C TRP A 57 -1.55 4.87 6.06
N LEU A 58 -1.69 3.87 6.94
CA LEU A 58 -2.97 3.55 7.60
C LEU A 58 -3.47 4.70 8.48
N SER A 59 -2.60 5.45 9.15
CA SER A 59 -3.04 6.60 9.97
C SER A 59 -3.43 7.84 9.17
N VAL A 60 -2.93 7.95 7.94
CA VAL A 60 -3.24 9.02 7.00
C VAL A 60 -4.61 8.79 6.32
N GLN A 61 -5.12 7.55 6.36
CA GLN A 61 -6.31 7.12 5.63
C GLN A 61 -7.60 7.88 6.00
N GLU A 62 -7.70 8.37 7.24
CA GLU A 62 -8.87 9.14 7.69
C GLU A 62 -8.99 10.48 6.96
N ASN A 63 -7.87 11.19 6.78
CA ASN A 63 -7.84 12.51 6.17
C ASN A 63 -7.56 12.47 4.67
N TYR A 64 -6.77 11.49 4.21
CA TYR A 64 -6.31 11.37 2.83
C TYR A 64 -6.51 9.93 2.31
N PRO A 65 -7.78 9.49 2.18
CA PRO A 65 -8.11 8.10 1.90
C PRO A 65 -7.65 7.63 0.51
N THR A 66 -7.63 8.51 -0.49
CA THR A 66 -7.31 8.13 -1.87
C THR A 66 -5.83 7.79 -1.97
N VAL A 67 -4.95 8.69 -1.53
CA VAL A 67 -3.49 8.48 -1.57
C VAL A 67 -3.05 7.36 -0.61
N SER A 68 -3.68 7.28 0.57
CA SER A 68 -3.41 6.21 1.54
C SER A 68 -3.74 4.83 0.98
N ASN A 69 -4.90 4.66 0.36
CA ASN A 69 -5.30 3.38 -0.21
C ASN A 69 -4.34 2.90 -1.31
N GLU A 70 -3.88 3.81 -2.17
CA GLU A 70 -2.89 3.47 -3.20
C GLU A 70 -1.54 3.04 -2.58
N ALA A 71 -1.07 3.74 -1.54
CA ALA A 71 0.14 3.35 -0.83
C ALA A 71 0.00 1.98 -0.15
N VAL A 72 -1.11 1.75 0.54
CA VAL A 72 -1.40 0.50 1.27
C VAL A 72 -1.49 -0.68 0.30
N LYS A 73 -2.17 -0.52 -0.86
CA LYS A 73 -2.24 -1.57 -1.89
C LYS A 73 -0.85 -1.99 -2.37
N MET A 74 0.03 -1.03 -2.61
CA MET A 74 1.38 -1.28 -3.08
C MET A 74 2.29 -1.86 -1.99
N LEU A 75 2.08 -1.47 -0.72
CA LEU A 75 2.82 -1.99 0.43
C LEU A 75 2.35 -3.37 0.89
N LEU A 76 1.16 -3.81 0.48
CA LEU A 76 0.60 -5.12 0.83
C LEU A 76 0.50 -6.04 -0.39
N PRO A 77 1.63 -6.46 -1.01
CA PRO A 77 1.59 -7.30 -2.20
C PRO A 77 0.99 -8.71 -1.97
N PHE A 78 0.79 -9.16 -0.72
CA PHE A 78 0.54 -10.58 -0.42
C PHE A 78 -0.71 -10.94 0.40
N ILE A 79 -1.65 -10.03 0.67
CA ILE A 79 -2.84 -10.44 1.44
C ILE A 79 -3.83 -11.25 0.60
N SER A 80 -3.96 -11.01 -0.72
CA SER A 80 -4.86 -11.79 -1.57
C SER A 80 -4.30 -13.16 -1.92
N SER A 81 -3.03 -13.28 -2.33
CA SER A 81 -2.44 -14.56 -2.74
C SER A 81 -2.28 -15.53 -1.57
N TYR A 82 -1.72 -15.09 -0.44
CA TYR A 82 -1.57 -15.94 0.74
C TYR A 82 -2.94 -16.38 1.29
N ASN A 83 -3.93 -15.48 1.35
CA ASN A 83 -5.27 -15.86 1.81
C ASN A 83 -5.99 -16.79 0.83
N CYS A 84 -5.80 -16.60 -0.48
CA CYS A 84 -6.30 -17.54 -1.49
C CYS A 84 -5.63 -18.91 -1.37
N GLU A 85 -4.31 -18.97 -1.15
CA GLU A 85 -3.56 -20.21 -0.94
C GLU A 85 -4.00 -20.93 0.34
N VAL A 86 -4.20 -20.20 1.44
CA VAL A 86 -4.71 -20.74 2.70
C VAL A 86 -6.16 -21.22 2.55
N GLY A 87 -7.02 -20.44 1.91
CA GLY A 87 -8.42 -20.82 1.66
C GLY A 87 -8.55 -22.04 0.73
N PHE A 88 -7.74 -22.09 -0.32
CA PHE A 88 -7.66 -23.24 -1.23
C PHE A 88 -7.14 -24.48 -0.50
N SER A 89 -6.10 -24.33 0.32
CA SER A 89 -5.52 -25.42 1.12
C SER A 89 -6.55 -25.98 2.12
N ALA A 90 -7.34 -25.12 2.76
CA ALA A 90 -8.43 -25.53 3.65
C ALA A 90 -9.50 -26.33 2.91
N MET A 91 -9.92 -25.89 1.72
CA MET A 91 -10.89 -26.61 0.88
C MET A 91 -10.37 -27.99 0.45
N VAL A 92 -9.10 -28.08 0.04
CA VAL A 92 -8.45 -29.35 -0.33
C VAL A 92 -8.38 -30.27 0.90
N ALA A 93 -8.00 -29.76 2.07
CA ALA A 93 -7.96 -30.55 3.30
C ALA A 93 -9.34 -31.13 3.67
N ILE A 94 -10.40 -30.35 3.54
CA ILE A 94 -11.79 -30.81 3.76
C ILE A 94 -12.16 -31.91 2.76
N LYS A 95 -11.89 -31.72 1.47
CA LYS A 95 -12.17 -32.73 0.42
C LYS A 95 -11.42 -34.04 0.65
N THR A 96 -10.15 -33.98 1.03
CA THR A 96 -9.34 -35.17 1.29
C THR A 96 -9.85 -35.94 2.51
N LYS A 97 -10.22 -35.24 3.59
CA LYS A 97 -10.75 -35.85 4.82
C LYS A 97 -12.14 -36.49 4.64
N LEU A 98 -12.95 -35.94 3.74
CA LEU A 98 -14.25 -36.52 3.35
C LEU A 98 -14.11 -37.79 2.50
N ARG A 99 -13.01 -37.96 1.77
CA ARG A 99 -12.77 -39.10 0.86
C ARG A 99 -11.98 -40.25 1.48
N SER A 100 -11.41 -40.05 2.66
CA SER A 100 -10.74 -41.08 3.45
C SER A 100 -11.69 -41.76 4.46
N LYS A 101 -13.01 -41.72 4.21
CA LYS A 101 -14.04 -42.37 5.02
C LYS A 101 -14.86 -43.32 4.15
#